data_AF-A0A433MW76-F1
#
_entry.id   AF-A0A433MW76-F1
#
_cell.length_a   1.000
_cell.length_b   1.000
_cell.length_c   1.000
_cell.angle_alpha   90.00
_cell.angle_beta   90.00
_cell.angle_gamma   90.00
#
_symmetry.space_group_name_H-M   'P 1'
#
loop_
_entity.id
_entity.type
_entity.pdbx_description
1 polymer ?
#
loop_
_entity_poly.entity_id
_entity_poly.type
_entity_poly.pdbx_seq_one_letter_code
_entity_poly.pdbx_strand_id
1 'polypeptide(L)'
;MDFTFSKNYIALLTDDGSLTTAKLAQSLTERGWKVIVLGFPPSMIAKQTPLPEQITRIVLEDMSEEHLKQQLTAIANTYGSIGAFIHLNPLFIASQNEGIRYLEVEKAIVKHIFLIAKYLKKSLNQAAREGYGCFCTINHLDGAFGLTQKVNFGAISAGLFGLTKSLNFEWEPVFCRAIDLSSNFGAEQSAQYIITELHDPNRLITEVGYSKHGRVTLIAEPLI
;
A
#
# COMPACT_ATOMS: atom_id res chain seq x y z
N MET A 1 4.70 -20.73 3.08
CA MET A 1 4.43 -21.21 1.71
C MET A 1 5.10 -20.21 0.80
N ASP A 2 6.19 -20.61 0.13
CA ASP A 2 6.87 -19.71 -0.80
C ASP A 2 6.01 -19.58 -2.06
N PHE A 3 5.40 -18.42 -2.27
CA PHE A 3 4.72 -18.13 -3.52
C PHE A 3 5.74 -17.58 -4.52
N THR A 4 5.57 -17.93 -5.79
CA THR A 4 6.38 -17.35 -6.86
C THR A 4 5.55 -16.27 -7.54
N PHE A 5 6.00 -15.02 -7.47
CA PHE A 5 5.41 -13.95 -8.26
C PHE A 5 5.71 -14.21 -9.73
N SER A 6 4.67 -14.36 -10.54
CA SER A 6 4.83 -14.74 -11.94
C SER A 6 5.52 -13.63 -12.73
N LYS A 7 6.49 -14.01 -13.58
CA LYS A 7 7.25 -13.10 -14.44
C LYS A 7 6.38 -12.36 -15.46
N ASN A 8 5.14 -12.81 -15.69
CA ASN A 8 4.17 -12.17 -16.57
C ASN A 8 3.51 -10.93 -15.94
N TYR A 9 3.66 -10.75 -14.63
CA TYR A 9 3.07 -9.65 -13.89
C TYR A 9 4.12 -8.69 -13.35
N ILE A 10 3.67 -7.46 -13.10
CA ILE A 10 4.42 -6.46 -12.35
C ILE A 10 3.77 -6.18 -10.99
N ALA A 11 4.57 -5.67 -10.07
CA ALA A 11 4.08 -4.99 -8.89
C ALA A 11 4.07 -3.47 -9.12
N LEU A 12 2.91 -2.88 -8.92
CA LEU A 12 2.72 -1.44 -8.91
C LEU A 12 2.77 -0.93 -7.47
N LEU A 13 3.77 -0.11 -7.16
CA LEU A 13 3.98 0.50 -5.85
C LEU A 13 3.66 1.99 -5.92
N THR A 14 2.79 2.53 -5.06
CA THR A 14 2.63 3.99 -5.00
C THR A 14 3.79 4.63 -4.23
N ASP A 15 4.20 5.82 -4.66
CA ASP A 15 5.24 6.60 -4.01
C ASP A 15 4.66 7.47 -2.88
N ASP A 16 5.12 7.24 -1.64
CA ASP A 16 4.78 8.06 -0.47
C ASP A 16 5.70 9.28 -0.29
N GLY A 17 6.70 9.45 -1.17
CA GLY A 17 7.72 10.49 -1.12
C GLY A 17 8.88 10.20 -0.16
N SER A 18 8.84 9.08 0.56
CA SER A 18 9.83 8.72 1.58
C SER A 18 10.87 7.72 1.06
N LEU A 19 11.91 7.48 1.86
CA LEU A 19 12.91 6.43 1.59
C LEU A 19 12.30 5.01 1.66
N THR A 20 11.16 4.83 2.33
CA THR A 20 10.47 3.53 2.42
C THR A 20 10.07 3.03 1.05
N THR A 21 9.59 3.90 0.15
CA THR A 21 9.29 3.55 -1.25
C THR A 21 10.52 2.97 -1.94
N ALA A 22 11.67 3.64 -1.85
CA ALA A 22 12.91 3.19 -2.49
C ALA A 22 13.38 1.83 -1.94
N LYS A 23 13.36 1.67 -0.61
CA LYS A 23 13.80 0.45 0.07
C LYS A 23 12.89 -0.74 -0.21
N LEU A 24 11.57 -0.53 -0.20
CA LEU A 24 10.62 -1.57 -0.53
C LEU A 24 10.75 -1.99 -2.00
N ALA A 25 10.82 -1.03 -2.93
CA ALA A 25 10.99 -1.33 -4.35
C ALA A 25 12.27 -2.12 -4.61
N GLN A 26 13.40 -1.71 -4.00
CA GLN A 26 14.67 -2.43 -4.09
C GLN A 26 14.53 -3.86 -3.57
N SER A 27 13.97 -4.03 -2.37
CA SER A 27 13.82 -5.33 -1.72
C SER A 27 12.94 -6.30 -2.51
N LEU A 28 11.87 -5.80 -3.15
CA LEU A 28 11.02 -6.58 -4.06
C LEU A 28 11.78 -6.98 -5.34
N THR A 29 12.53 -6.05 -5.93
CA THR A 29 13.35 -6.32 -7.14
C THR A 29 14.43 -7.35 -6.88
N GLU A 30 15.13 -7.29 -5.74
CA GLU A 30 16.12 -8.30 -5.33
C GLU A 30 15.49 -9.70 -5.13
N ARG A 31 14.19 -9.75 -4.85
CA ARG A 31 13.38 -10.99 -4.78
C ARG A 31 12.80 -11.40 -6.13
N GLY A 32 13.22 -10.76 -7.22
CA GLY A 32 12.84 -11.11 -8.58
C GLY A 32 11.53 -10.49 -9.07
N TRP A 33 10.94 -9.54 -8.34
CA TRP A 33 9.72 -8.86 -8.78
C TRP A 33 10.07 -7.76 -9.77
N LYS A 34 9.29 -7.67 -10.86
CA LYS A 34 9.32 -6.50 -11.74
C LYS A 34 8.49 -5.38 -11.10
N VAL A 35 9.14 -4.35 -10.58
CA VAL A 35 8.50 -3.26 -9.83
C VAL A 35 8.41 -2.00 -10.67
N ILE A 36 7.24 -1.37 -10.67
CA ILE A 36 7.02 -0.03 -11.22
C ILE A 36 6.49 0.86 -10.09
N VAL A 37 7.11 2.03 -9.91
CA VAL A 37 6.67 3.01 -8.91
C VAL A 37 5.76 4.05 -9.57
N LEU A 38 4.54 4.20 -9.04
CA LEU A 38 3.57 5.22 -9.43
C LEU A 38 3.65 6.42 -8.47
N GLY A 39 4.19 7.53 -8.95
CA GLY A 39 4.22 8.79 -8.22
C GLY A 39 2.92 9.58 -8.39
N PHE A 40 2.49 10.24 -7.33
CA PHE A 40 1.42 11.24 -7.40
C PHE A 40 1.96 12.58 -7.92
N PRO A 41 1.09 13.48 -8.43
CA PRO A 41 1.51 14.80 -8.88
C PRO A 41 2.18 15.60 -7.74
N PRO A 42 3.10 16.54 -8.04
CA PRO A 42 3.76 17.36 -7.02
C PRO A 42 2.81 18.17 -6.13
N SER A 43 1.58 18.43 -6.60
CA SER A 43 0.51 19.07 -5.83
C SER A 43 -0.04 18.20 -4.70
N MET A 44 0.16 16.88 -4.76
CA MET A 44 -0.21 15.93 -3.70
C MET A 44 1.00 15.55 -2.87
N ILE A 45 2.12 15.23 -3.51
CA ILE A 45 3.37 14.83 -2.85
C ILE A 45 4.54 15.59 -3.49
N ALA A 46 4.96 16.67 -2.84
CA ALA A 46 6.01 17.55 -3.36
C ALA A 46 7.40 16.91 -3.34
N LYS A 47 7.68 16.08 -2.33
CA LYS A 47 8.99 15.43 -2.16
C LYS A 47 8.99 14.07 -2.82
N GLN A 48 9.93 13.85 -3.73
CA GLN A 48 10.23 12.53 -4.24
C GLN A 48 11.67 12.17 -3.90
N THR A 49 11.84 11.01 -3.27
CA THR A 49 13.16 10.48 -2.93
C THR A 49 13.77 9.77 -4.14
N PRO A 50 15.10 9.79 -4.37
CA PRO A 50 15.72 9.03 -5.46
C PRO A 50 15.42 7.53 -5.35
N LEU A 51 15.15 6.90 -6.50
CA LEU A 51 15.02 5.44 -6.61
C LEU A 51 16.32 4.86 -7.18
N PRO A 52 16.62 3.58 -6.91
CA PRO A 52 17.67 2.85 -7.61
C PRO A 52 17.46 2.90 -9.14
N GLU A 53 18.56 2.96 -9.90
CA GLU A 53 18.53 3.19 -11.36
C GLU A 53 17.69 2.15 -12.13
N GLN A 54 17.63 0.90 -11.63
CA GLN A 54 16.86 -0.16 -12.27
C GLN A 54 15.34 -0.08 -12.06
N ILE A 55 14.83 0.84 -11.22
CA ILE A 55 13.41 0.96 -10.90
C ILE A 55 12.80 2.14 -11.65
N THR A 56 11.83 1.84 -12.52
CA THR A 56 11.07 2.86 -13.24
C THR A 56 10.07 3.56 -12.33
N ARG A 57 10.08 4.89 -12.32
CA ARG A 57 9.02 5.74 -11.78
C ARG A 57 8.19 6.34 -12.91
N ILE A 58 6.87 6.28 -12.78
CA ILE A 58 5.91 7.02 -13.61
C ILE A 58 5.15 7.95 -12.69
N VAL A 59 5.16 9.25 -13.00
CA VAL A 59 4.50 10.27 -12.18
C VAL A 59 3.21 10.68 -12.90
N LEU A 60 2.09 10.62 -12.20
CA LEU A 60 0.82 11.13 -12.70
C LEU A 60 0.90 12.65 -12.87
N GLU A 61 0.30 13.16 -13.94
CA GLU A 61 0.23 14.60 -14.22
C GLU A 61 -0.88 15.27 -13.39
N ASP A 62 -2.00 14.57 -13.21
CA ASP A 62 -3.13 15.01 -12.41
C ASP A 62 -3.83 13.84 -11.68
N MET A 63 -4.86 14.17 -10.90
CA MET A 63 -5.62 13.20 -10.07
C MET A 63 -6.94 12.74 -10.71
N SER A 64 -7.17 13.03 -12.00
CA SER A 64 -8.39 12.65 -12.71
C SER A 64 -8.47 11.14 -12.93
N GLU A 65 -9.69 10.59 -12.91
CA GLU A 65 -9.94 9.17 -13.16
C GLU A 65 -9.56 8.77 -14.60
N GLU A 66 -9.80 9.67 -15.56
CA GLU A 66 -9.45 9.42 -16.97
C GLU A 66 -7.94 9.27 -17.15
N HIS A 67 -7.15 10.21 -16.62
CA HIS A 67 -5.70 10.13 -16.67
C HIS A 67 -5.18 8.88 -15.95
N LEU A 68 -5.71 8.56 -14.76
CA LEU A 68 -5.36 7.33 -14.05
C LEU A 68 -5.59 6.09 -14.90
N LYS A 69 -6.77 5.96 -15.52
CA LYS A 69 -7.08 4.81 -16.37
C LYS A 69 -6.11 4.70 -17.55
N GLN A 70 -5.80 5.82 -18.19
CA GLN A 70 -4.84 5.86 -19.30
C GLN A 70 -3.45 5.40 -18.84
N GLN A 71 -2.97 5.90 -17.70
CA GLN A 71 -1.65 5.55 -17.16
C GLN A 71 -1.56 4.09 -16.73
N LEU A 72 -2.57 3.55 -16.04
CA LEU A 72 -2.61 2.12 -15.69
C LEU A 72 -2.59 1.22 -16.93
N THR A 73 -3.28 1.63 -18.00
CA THR A 73 -3.29 0.92 -19.28
C THR A 73 -1.93 0.98 -19.96
N ALA A 74 -1.30 2.15 -20.01
CA ALA A 74 0.03 2.34 -20.58
C ALA A 74 1.11 1.54 -19.83
N ILE A 75 1.03 1.52 -18.49
CA ILE A 75 1.87 0.69 -17.63
C ILE A 75 1.70 -0.78 -17.99
N ALA A 76 0.46 -1.27 -18.07
CA ALA A 76 0.18 -2.67 -18.36
C ALA A 76 0.72 -3.10 -19.73
N ASN A 77 0.56 -2.25 -20.75
CA ASN A 77 1.02 -2.52 -22.11
C ASN A 77 2.54 -2.48 -22.25
N THR A 78 3.22 -1.62 -21.49
CA THR A 78 4.67 -1.41 -21.60
C THR A 78 5.45 -2.38 -20.72
N TYR A 79 4.99 -2.62 -19.49
CA TYR A 79 5.75 -3.35 -18.48
C TYR A 79 5.17 -4.73 -18.16
N GLY A 80 3.90 -4.99 -18.48
CA GLY A 80 3.19 -6.23 -18.17
C GLY A 80 1.99 -5.98 -17.24
N SER A 81 1.07 -6.95 -17.18
CA SER A 81 -0.15 -6.81 -16.37
C SER A 81 0.16 -6.62 -14.89
N ILE A 82 -0.63 -5.80 -14.20
CA ILE A 82 -0.44 -5.54 -12.76
C ILE A 82 -1.03 -6.69 -11.96
N GLY A 83 -0.15 -7.49 -11.33
CA GLY A 83 -0.52 -8.64 -10.50
C GLY A 83 -0.41 -8.36 -9.01
N ALA A 84 0.34 -7.33 -8.61
CA ALA A 84 0.37 -6.87 -7.23
C ALA A 84 0.25 -5.34 -7.18
N PHE A 85 -0.54 -4.85 -6.23
CA PHE A 85 -0.66 -3.44 -5.92
C PHE A 85 -0.31 -3.21 -4.46
N ILE A 86 0.63 -2.31 -4.21
CA ILE A 86 1.07 -1.93 -2.87
C ILE A 86 0.96 -0.41 -2.75
N HIS A 87 0.11 0.05 -1.85
CA HIS A 87 -0.02 1.47 -1.56
C HIS A 87 0.74 1.84 -0.30
N LEU A 88 1.75 2.70 -0.43
CA LEU A 88 2.36 3.41 0.69
C LEU A 88 1.63 4.74 0.88
N ASN A 89 0.89 4.88 1.97
CA ASN A 89 0.22 6.13 2.29
C ASN A 89 1.25 7.15 2.83
N PRO A 90 1.24 8.41 2.35
CA PRO A 90 2.14 9.43 2.88
C PRO A 90 1.97 9.66 4.38
N LEU A 91 3.05 10.06 5.02
CA LEU A 91 3.07 10.35 6.44
C LEU A 91 2.52 11.77 6.68
N PHE A 92 1.26 11.86 7.08
CA PHE A 92 0.62 13.11 7.47
C PHE A 92 0.84 13.38 8.96
N ILE A 93 1.86 14.18 9.28
CA ILE A 93 2.12 14.59 10.67
C ILE A 93 1.11 15.65 11.06
N ALA A 94 0.15 15.28 11.91
CA ALA A 94 -0.69 16.25 12.61
C ALA A 94 0.09 16.85 13.78
N SER A 95 0.03 18.17 13.96
CA SER A 95 0.63 18.81 15.13
C SER A 95 -0.09 18.34 16.42
N GLN A 96 0.62 18.27 17.55
CA GLN A 96 0.07 17.70 18.78
C GLN A 96 -1.16 18.47 19.32
N ASN A 97 -1.36 19.73 18.91
CA ASN A 97 -2.37 20.63 19.45
C ASN A 97 -3.58 20.86 18.52
N GLU A 98 -3.66 20.24 17.34
CA GLU A 98 -4.69 20.54 16.33
C GLU A 98 -5.82 19.50 16.20
N GLY A 99 -5.86 18.48 17.07
CA GLY A 99 -6.88 17.42 16.99
C GLY A 99 -6.81 16.61 15.68
N ILE A 100 -7.89 15.89 15.36
CA ILE A 100 -7.98 15.08 14.13
C ILE A 100 -8.16 16.03 12.93
N ARG A 101 -7.17 16.08 12.04
CA ARG A 101 -7.19 16.95 10.85
C ARG A 101 -7.80 16.23 9.65
N TYR A 102 -8.71 16.92 8.98
CA TYR A 102 -9.21 16.53 7.66
C TYR A 102 -8.36 17.17 6.57
N LEU A 103 -7.45 16.40 5.97
CA LEU A 103 -6.56 16.89 4.91
C LEU A 103 -7.14 16.55 3.54
N GLU A 104 -7.43 17.55 2.71
CA GLU A 104 -7.95 17.33 1.35
C GLU A 104 -6.98 16.50 0.50
N VAL A 105 -5.66 16.62 0.72
CA VAL A 105 -4.65 15.79 0.04
C VAL A 105 -4.80 14.32 0.43
N GLU A 106 -4.96 14.02 1.73
CA GLU A 106 -5.16 12.64 2.21
C GLU A 106 -6.44 12.04 1.59
N LYS A 107 -7.54 12.79 1.61
CA LYS A 107 -8.80 12.41 0.96
C LYS A 107 -8.65 12.16 -0.54
N ALA A 108 -7.93 13.03 -1.25
CA ALA A 108 -7.71 12.89 -2.69
C ALA A 108 -6.94 11.60 -3.00
N ILE A 109 -5.88 11.31 -2.24
CA ILE A 109 -5.11 10.07 -2.38
C ILE A 109 -6.00 8.86 -2.09
N VAL A 110 -6.72 8.83 -0.95
CA VAL A 110 -7.60 7.70 -0.60
C VAL A 110 -8.63 7.44 -1.69
N LYS A 111 -9.31 8.48 -2.21
CA LYS A 111 -10.23 8.35 -3.35
C LYS A 111 -9.55 7.74 -4.57
N HIS A 112 -8.32 8.16 -4.84
CA HIS A 112 -7.54 7.65 -5.96
C HIS A 112 -7.22 6.15 -5.80
N ILE A 113 -6.96 5.68 -4.56
CA ILE A 113 -6.75 4.25 -4.28
C ILE A 113 -8.02 3.43 -4.54
N PHE A 114 -9.21 3.96 -4.24
CA PHE A 114 -10.47 3.30 -4.61
C PHE A 114 -10.61 3.18 -6.14
N LEU A 115 -10.21 4.20 -6.91
CA LEU A 115 -10.21 4.15 -8.37
C LEU A 115 -9.19 3.14 -8.92
N ILE A 116 -7.99 3.07 -8.32
CA ILE A 116 -7.01 2.03 -8.67
C ILE A 116 -7.60 0.65 -8.42
N ALA A 117 -8.20 0.41 -7.25
CA ALA A 117 -8.85 -0.87 -6.94
C ALA A 117 -9.92 -1.24 -7.98
N LYS A 118 -10.77 -0.29 -8.37
CA LYS A 118 -11.77 -0.47 -9.44
C LYS A 118 -11.14 -0.97 -10.74
N TYR A 119 -10.02 -0.38 -11.18
CA TYR A 119 -9.37 -0.77 -12.44
C TYR A 119 -8.52 -2.04 -12.34
N LEU A 120 -7.98 -2.35 -11.17
CA LEU A 120 -7.11 -3.51 -10.96
C LEU A 120 -7.88 -4.80 -10.61
N LYS A 121 -9.19 -4.74 -10.33
CA LYS A 121 -10.02 -5.90 -9.98
C LYS A 121 -9.76 -7.11 -10.89
N LYS A 122 -9.81 -6.91 -12.23
CA LYS A 122 -9.66 -8.01 -13.19
C LYS A 122 -8.25 -8.60 -13.17
N SER A 123 -7.22 -7.75 -13.21
CA SER A 123 -5.83 -8.21 -13.32
C SER A 123 -5.35 -8.90 -12.04
N LEU A 124 -5.69 -8.36 -10.86
CA LEU A 124 -5.32 -8.96 -9.58
C LEU A 124 -6.00 -10.32 -9.37
N ASN A 125 -7.29 -10.44 -9.73
CA ASN A 125 -7.99 -11.73 -9.66
C ASN A 125 -7.40 -12.77 -10.63
N GLN A 126 -6.93 -12.34 -11.81
CA GLN A 126 -6.27 -13.24 -12.74
C GLN A 126 -4.91 -13.70 -12.20
N ALA A 127 -4.08 -12.76 -11.74
CA ALA A 127 -2.78 -13.05 -11.15
C ALA A 127 -2.89 -14.00 -9.95
N ALA A 128 -3.91 -13.79 -9.11
CA ALA A 128 -4.20 -14.65 -7.96
C ALA A 128 -4.52 -16.10 -8.35
N ARG A 129 -5.31 -16.31 -9.41
CA ARG A 129 -5.61 -17.67 -9.93
C ARG A 129 -4.40 -18.33 -10.58
N GLU A 130 -3.49 -17.54 -11.14
CA GLU A 130 -2.26 -18.03 -11.78
C GLU A 130 -1.09 -18.21 -10.79
N GLY A 131 -1.28 -17.83 -9.53
CA GLY A 131 -0.36 -18.16 -8.44
C GLY A 131 -0.36 -17.15 -7.30
N TYR A 132 -0.22 -15.86 -7.61
CA TYR A 132 -0.19 -14.80 -6.60
C TYR A 132 -0.68 -13.47 -7.16
N GLY A 133 -1.71 -12.94 -6.52
CA GLY A 133 -2.23 -11.59 -6.73
C GLY A 133 -2.40 -10.91 -5.39
N CYS A 134 -2.04 -9.62 -5.30
CA CYS A 134 -1.98 -8.91 -4.02
C CYS A 134 -2.56 -7.49 -4.11
N PHE A 135 -3.31 -7.11 -3.08
CA PHE A 135 -3.68 -5.73 -2.77
C PHE A 135 -3.26 -5.43 -1.33
N CYS A 136 -2.24 -4.58 -1.17
CA CYS A 136 -1.69 -4.23 0.14
C CYS A 136 -1.72 -2.72 0.36
N THR A 137 -2.13 -2.27 1.54
CA THR A 137 -2.07 -0.85 1.93
C THR A 137 -1.25 -0.68 3.20
N ILE A 138 -0.38 0.33 3.22
CA ILE A 138 0.44 0.69 4.37
C ILE A 138 -0.02 2.06 4.85
N ASN A 139 -0.42 2.11 6.11
CA ASN A 139 -0.93 3.26 6.80
C ASN A 139 -0.02 3.61 7.98
N HIS A 140 -0.04 4.88 8.40
CA HIS A 140 0.76 5.38 9.51
C HIS A 140 -0.14 5.96 10.61
N LEU A 141 -0.86 5.09 11.33
CA LEU A 141 -1.62 5.49 12.51
C LEU A 141 -0.65 5.50 13.71
N ASP A 142 -0.74 4.51 14.59
CA ASP A 142 0.13 4.36 15.75
C ASP A 142 0.84 3.00 15.83
N GLY A 143 0.60 2.13 14.84
CA GLY A 143 1.07 0.74 14.86
C GLY A 143 0.21 -0.19 15.72
N ALA A 144 -0.96 0.28 16.17
CA ALA A 144 -1.96 -0.46 16.94
C ALA A 144 -3.39 0.02 16.59
N PHE A 145 -3.62 0.32 15.31
CA PHE A 145 -4.92 0.67 14.74
C PHE A 145 -5.56 1.95 15.30
N GLY A 146 -4.73 2.86 15.83
CA GLY A 146 -5.19 4.08 16.51
C GLY A 146 -5.67 3.86 17.94
N LEU A 147 -5.52 2.65 18.49
CA LEU A 147 -6.04 2.28 19.81
C LEU A 147 -5.13 2.72 20.96
N THR A 148 -3.87 3.11 20.70
CA THR A 148 -2.99 3.58 21.78
C THR A 148 -3.36 4.97 22.27
N GLN A 149 -4.00 5.79 21.43
CA GLN A 149 -4.33 7.20 21.68
C GLN A 149 -3.12 8.07 22.05
N LYS A 150 -1.90 7.69 21.61
CA LYS A 150 -0.64 8.38 21.96
C LYS A 150 -0.09 9.28 20.86
N VAL A 151 -0.66 9.22 19.66
CA VAL A 151 -0.13 9.86 18.46
C VAL A 151 -1.28 10.41 17.65
N ASN A 152 -1.11 11.62 17.11
CA ASN A 152 -2.07 12.18 16.16
C ASN A 152 -1.70 11.68 14.75
N PHE A 153 -2.72 11.30 13.99
CA PHE A 153 -2.59 10.81 12.61
C PHE A 153 -3.76 11.31 11.75
N GLY A 154 -3.59 11.23 10.43
CA GLY A 154 -4.67 11.46 9.48
C GLY A 154 -5.70 10.32 9.55
N ALA A 155 -6.95 10.65 9.90
CA ALA A 155 -7.98 9.62 10.08
C ALA A 155 -8.57 9.12 8.75
N ILE A 156 -8.40 9.86 7.65
CA ILE A 156 -9.06 9.52 6.38
C ILE A 156 -8.45 8.25 5.78
N SER A 157 -7.12 8.11 5.87
CA SER A 157 -6.41 6.94 5.37
C SER A 157 -6.78 5.66 6.12
N ALA A 158 -7.31 5.74 7.36
CA ALA A 158 -7.83 4.57 8.07
C ALA A 158 -9.00 3.89 7.33
N GLY A 159 -9.68 4.59 6.41
CA GLY A 159 -10.66 3.99 5.51
C GLY A 159 -10.09 2.89 4.59
N LEU A 160 -8.77 2.86 4.39
CA LEU A 160 -8.10 1.82 3.60
C LEU A 160 -8.14 0.43 4.26
N PHE A 161 -8.26 0.35 5.59
CA PHE A 161 -8.53 -0.91 6.27
C PHE A 161 -9.90 -1.46 5.88
N GLY A 162 -10.91 -0.58 5.85
CA GLY A 162 -12.27 -0.93 5.39
C GLY A 162 -12.27 -1.37 3.93
N LEU A 163 -11.62 -0.61 3.04
CA LEU A 163 -11.46 -1.00 1.63
C LEU A 163 -10.82 -2.39 1.52
N THR A 164 -9.70 -2.62 2.19
CA THR A 164 -8.96 -3.89 2.10
C THR A 164 -9.81 -5.07 2.58
N LYS A 165 -10.60 -4.90 3.64
CA LYS A 165 -11.56 -5.92 4.11
C LYS A 165 -12.65 -6.21 3.08
N SER A 166 -13.24 -5.17 2.48
CA SER A 166 -14.23 -5.33 1.41
C SER A 166 -13.64 -6.08 0.21
N LEU A 167 -12.43 -5.70 -0.24
CA LEU A 167 -11.76 -6.36 -1.35
C LEU A 167 -11.39 -7.81 -1.03
N ASN A 168 -10.97 -8.12 0.20
CA ASN A 168 -10.73 -9.50 0.63
C ASN A 168 -11.98 -10.38 0.50
N PHE A 169 -13.16 -9.83 0.80
CA PHE A 169 -14.42 -10.56 0.67
C PHE A 169 -14.89 -10.65 -0.80
N GLU A 170 -14.74 -9.59 -1.57
CA GLU A 170 -15.18 -9.55 -2.97
C GLU A 170 -14.24 -10.29 -3.93
N TRP A 171 -12.95 -10.34 -3.63
CA TRP A 171 -11.88 -10.88 -4.48
C TRP A 171 -11.20 -12.05 -3.77
N GLU A 172 -11.98 -13.07 -3.37
CA GLU A 172 -11.54 -14.23 -2.58
C GLU A 172 -10.14 -14.80 -2.90
N PRO A 173 -9.69 -14.95 -4.16
CA PRO A 173 -8.35 -15.49 -4.43
C PRO A 173 -7.21 -14.49 -4.17
N VAL A 174 -7.48 -13.19 -4.17
CA VAL A 174 -6.49 -12.11 -4.03
C VAL A 174 -6.05 -12.00 -2.57
N PHE A 175 -4.74 -11.99 -2.34
CA PHE A 175 -4.20 -11.68 -1.02
C PHE A 175 -4.42 -10.20 -0.70
N CYS A 176 -5.12 -9.93 0.40
CA CYS A 176 -5.44 -8.58 0.85
C CYS A 176 -4.86 -8.33 2.26
N ARG A 177 -4.10 -7.25 2.41
CA ARG A 177 -3.46 -6.90 3.70
C ARG A 177 -3.37 -5.39 3.90
N ALA A 178 -3.92 -4.91 5.01
CA ALA A 178 -3.70 -3.55 5.50
C ALA A 178 -2.70 -3.58 6.66
N ILE A 179 -1.69 -2.71 6.61
CA ILE A 179 -0.61 -2.65 7.60
C ILE A 179 -0.67 -1.28 8.26
N ASP A 180 -0.94 -1.23 9.56
CA ASP A 180 -0.69 -0.06 10.38
C ASP A 180 0.76 -0.08 10.84
N LEU A 181 1.57 0.84 10.34
CA LEU A 181 2.99 0.89 10.59
C LEU A 181 3.34 2.17 11.36
N SER A 182 3.81 2.00 12.60
CA SER A 182 4.25 3.12 13.43
C SER A 182 5.24 4.01 12.69
N SER A 183 5.02 5.32 12.73
CA SER A 183 5.88 6.34 12.10
C SER A 183 7.28 6.43 12.71
N ASN A 184 7.54 5.74 13.83
CA ASN A 184 8.84 5.69 14.49
C ASN A 184 9.85 4.77 13.81
N PHE A 185 9.43 3.95 12.84
CA PHE A 185 10.33 3.04 12.14
C PHE A 185 11.10 3.74 11.00
N GLY A 186 12.37 3.39 10.86
CA GLY A 186 13.18 3.80 9.72
C GLY A 186 12.80 3.03 8.44
N ALA A 187 13.12 3.60 7.27
CA ALA A 187 12.74 3.07 5.96
C ALA A 187 13.12 1.59 5.72
N GLU A 188 14.30 1.18 6.17
CA GLU A 188 14.78 -0.21 6.04
C GLU A 188 13.89 -1.18 6.83
N GLN A 189 13.59 -0.84 8.08
CA GLN A 189 12.75 -1.66 8.95
C GLN A 189 11.30 -1.68 8.47
N SER A 190 10.79 -0.54 8.01
CA SER A 190 9.48 -0.42 7.38
C SER A 190 9.35 -1.35 6.18
N ALA A 191 10.30 -1.30 5.24
CA ALA A 191 10.32 -2.20 4.09
C ALA A 191 10.38 -3.68 4.50
N GLN A 192 11.18 -4.02 5.51
CA GLN A 192 11.29 -5.40 6.00
C GLN A 192 9.96 -5.92 6.59
N TYR A 193 9.23 -5.12 7.37
CA TYR A 193 7.92 -5.54 7.87
C TYR A 193 6.89 -5.71 6.76
N ILE A 194 6.87 -4.80 5.77
CA ILE A 194 5.98 -4.91 4.62
C ILE A 194 6.26 -6.20 3.84
N ILE A 195 7.53 -6.49 3.56
CA ILE A 195 7.95 -7.75 2.90
C ILE A 195 7.53 -8.95 3.73
N THR A 196 7.70 -8.91 5.04
CA THR A 196 7.30 -10.01 5.94
C THR A 196 5.79 -10.29 5.82
N GLU A 197 4.96 -9.25 5.75
CA GLU A 197 3.52 -9.40 5.57
C GLU A 197 3.13 -9.88 4.17
N LEU A 198 3.81 -9.41 3.13
CA LEU A 198 3.60 -9.90 1.77
C LEU A 198 3.91 -11.40 1.66
N HIS A 199 4.76 -11.94 2.53
CA HIS A 199 5.13 -13.35 2.62
C HIS A 199 4.49 -14.10 3.80
N ASP A 200 3.51 -13.50 4.49
CA ASP A 200 2.81 -14.15 5.60
C ASP A 200 2.03 -15.39 5.08
N PRO A 201 2.33 -16.61 5.57
CA PRO A 201 1.57 -17.80 5.19
C PRO A 201 0.11 -17.74 5.66
N ASN A 202 -0.20 -16.96 6.70
CA ASN A 202 -1.56 -16.79 7.17
C ASN A 202 -2.28 -15.70 6.38
N ARG A 203 -2.99 -16.13 5.33
CA ARG A 203 -3.77 -15.25 4.45
C ARG A 203 -5.13 -14.84 5.03
N LEU A 204 -5.54 -15.37 6.19
CA LEU A 204 -6.84 -15.07 6.80
C LEU A 204 -6.85 -13.74 7.56
N ILE A 205 -5.67 -13.28 7.97
CA ILE A 205 -5.50 -11.98 8.61
C ILE A 205 -5.58 -10.92 7.51
N THR A 206 -6.44 -9.91 7.68
CA THR A 206 -6.57 -8.82 6.70
C THR A 206 -5.93 -7.52 7.18
N GLU A 207 -5.65 -7.41 8.49
CA GLU A 207 -5.07 -6.22 9.09
C GLU A 207 -4.05 -6.57 10.18
N VAL A 208 -2.95 -5.84 10.18
CA VAL A 208 -1.85 -6.01 11.15
C VAL A 208 -1.33 -4.64 11.57
N GLY A 209 -0.85 -4.56 12.80
CA GLY A 209 -0.16 -3.39 13.34
C GLY A 209 1.28 -3.72 13.65
N TYR A 210 2.19 -2.78 13.44
CA TYR A 210 3.58 -2.86 13.85
C TYR A 210 3.92 -1.63 14.68
N SER A 211 4.37 -1.87 15.91
CA SER A 211 4.87 -0.83 16.81
C SER A 211 6.09 -1.34 17.58
N LYS A 212 6.60 -0.56 18.54
CA LYS A 212 7.66 -1.02 19.47
C LYS A 212 7.28 -2.29 20.26
N HIS A 213 5.98 -2.62 20.32
CA HIS A 213 5.47 -3.82 20.97
C HIS A 213 5.48 -5.06 20.05
N GLY A 214 5.99 -4.92 18.82
CA GLY A 214 6.01 -5.96 17.81
C GLY A 214 4.77 -5.94 16.92
N ARG A 215 4.53 -7.08 16.26
CA ARG A 215 3.38 -7.31 15.40
C ARG A 215 2.13 -7.57 16.24
N VAL A 216 1.04 -6.86 15.96
CA VAL A 216 -0.26 -7.00 16.62
C VAL A 216 -1.38 -7.22 15.59
N THR A 217 -2.47 -7.83 16.03
CA THR A 217 -3.70 -8.02 15.25
C THR A 217 -4.90 -7.72 16.13
N LEU A 218 -6.02 -7.30 15.53
CA LEU A 218 -7.28 -7.17 16.26
C LEU A 218 -7.91 -8.55 16.50
N ILE A 219 -8.41 -8.76 17.72
CA ILE A 219 -9.24 -9.89 18.09
C ILE A 219 -10.60 -9.36 18.57
N ALA A 220 -11.68 -9.98 18.13
CA ALA A 220 -13.00 -9.71 18.68
C ALA A 220 -13.19 -10.63 19.89
N GLU A 221 -13.30 -10.07 21.08
CA GLU A 221 -13.67 -10.81 22.28
C GLU A 221 -15.20 -10.91 22.35
N PRO A 222 -15.79 -12.10 22.54
CA PRO A 222 -17.21 -12.20 22.80
C PRO A 222 -17.52 -11.49 24.12
N LEU A 223 -18.63 -10.74 24.17
CA LEU A 223 -19.17 -10.29 25.46
C LEU A 223 -19.55 -11.54 26.27
N ILE A 224 -18.92 -11.67 27.44
CA ILE A 224 -19.25 -12.68 28.46
C ILE A 224 -20.46 -12.21 29.26
#